data_AF-A0AAV3ZPG4-F1
#
_entry.id   AF-A0AAV3ZPG4-F1
#
_cell.length_a   1.000
_cell.length_b   1.000
_cell.length_c   1.000
_cell.angle_alpha   90.00
_cell.angle_beta   90.00
_cell.angle_gamma   90.00
#
_symmetry.space_group_name_H-M   'P 1'
#
loop_
_entity.id
_entity.type
_entity.pdbx_description
1 polymer ?
#
loop_
_entity_poly.entity_id
_entity_poly.type
_entity_poly.pdbx_seq_one_letter_code
_entity_poly.pdbx_strand_id
1 'polypeptide(L)'
;MLSYESAGYVIILPAVCLFGIAGNILNLVVLIKDKIQGTAYSYLKALAILDLLSLAFILPIITRCSTCILRDSHFGPFFEAYIHVFIGDVFIKSSIWTVVVFTAERCITSCFPTSALSLLVQKRIWGGATVGVRGSLGNQRQSAVTNVLLIVLVLAIENSPTFWKYEIQNNVVVRGADFEQNVFFRFYDWFDALFSCLIPSLTLIILNIILITFLRKRGENAQTSESTAATQTSGLHPHSYVPGNTGPAVVRRSRGEQTRILVTLVGIVILSLSTILPTFIIQLIGQYSTFAACNFFNLRVTNSILLAVNCSGNFVLYCMLNRRFWASFKKVFGLYNCSHPQHTTRIIVTRILPIQQPALPPSTASSAP
;
A
#
# COMPACT_ATOMS: atom_id res chain seq x y z
N MET A 1 13.31 -16.96 -35.88
CA MET A 1 13.39 -15.92 -34.82
C MET A 1 12.16 -16.04 -33.94
N LEU A 2 12.31 -15.95 -32.62
CA LEU A 2 11.17 -15.98 -31.68
C LEU A 2 10.33 -14.72 -31.93
N SER A 3 9.02 -14.85 -32.15
CA SER A 3 8.15 -13.67 -32.29
C SER A 3 8.08 -12.91 -30.96
N TYR A 4 7.83 -11.59 -30.99
CA TYR A 4 7.69 -10.78 -29.78
C TYR A 4 6.63 -11.36 -28.82
N GLU A 5 5.49 -11.80 -29.36
CA GLU A 5 4.45 -12.49 -28.59
C GLU A 5 4.98 -13.72 -27.84
N SER A 6 5.71 -14.60 -28.56
CA SER A 6 6.26 -15.83 -27.98
C SER A 6 7.31 -15.52 -26.92
N ALA A 7 8.21 -14.57 -27.18
CA ALA A 7 9.20 -14.11 -26.21
C ALA A 7 8.54 -13.51 -24.96
N GLY A 8 7.49 -12.72 -25.16
CA GLY A 8 6.75 -12.05 -24.11
C GLY A 8 6.05 -13.05 -23.18
N TYR A 9 5.31 -14.02 -23.72
CA TYR A 9 4.59 -15.00 -22.88
C TYR A 9 5.47 -16.10 -22.31
N VAL A 10 6.51 -16.56 -23.01
CA VAL A 10 7.30 -17.72 -22.55
C VAL A 10 8.50 -17.33 -21.69
N ILE A 11 9.05 -16.13 -21.89
CA ILE A 11 10.29 -15.72 -21.23
C ILE A 11 10.05 -14.54 -20.30
N ILE A 12 9.53 -13.42 -20.83
CA ILE A 12 9.46 -12.16 -20.07
C ILE A 12 8.41 -12.24 -18.97
N LEU A 13 7.18 -12.62 -19.31
CA LEU A 13 6.06 -12.67 -18.36
C LEU A 13 6.33 -13.63 -17.18
N PRO A 14 6.77 -14.88 -17.38
CA PRO A 14 7.06 -15.79 -16.26
C PRO A 14 8.20 -15.27 -15.38
N ALA A 15 9.25 -14.71 -15.97
CA ALA A 15 10.37 -14.15 -15.22
C ALA A 15 9.93 -13.01 -14.30
N VAL A 16 9.11 -12.08 -14.81
CA VAL A 16 8.55 -10.97 -14.02
C VAL A 16 7.62 -11.49 -12.93
N CYS A 17 6.75 -12.45 -13.23
CA CYS A 17 5.86 -13.06 -12.25
C CYS A 17 6.63 -13.76 -11.13
N LEU A 18 7.62 -14.60 -11.45
CA LEU A 18 8.43 -15.31 -10.46
C LEU A 18 9.23 -14.35 -9.58
N PHE A 19 9.81 -13.30 -10.18
CA PHE A 19 10.50 -12.26 -9.44
C PHE A 19 9.55 -11.54 -8.47
N GLY A 20 8.36 -11.15 -8.94
CA GLY A 20 7.34 -10.52 -8.12
C GLY A 20 6.81 -11.41 -7.00
N ILE A 21 6.62 -12.71 -7.26
CA ILE A 21 6.17 -13.69 -6.25
C ILE A 21 7.24 -13.82 -5.17
N ALA A 22 8.49 -14.07 -5.55
CA ALA A 22 9.60 -14.19 -4.59
C ALA A 22 9.74 -12.91 -3.74
N GLY A 23 9.64 -11.74 -4.38
CA GLY A 23 9.68 -10.45 -3.72
C GLY A 23 8.53 -10.26 -2.72
N ASN A 24 7.28 -10.41 -3.15
CA ASN A 24 6.14 -10.19 -2.27
C ASN A 24 6.06 -11.22 -1.13
N ILE A 25 6.50 -12.47 -1.33
CA ILE A 25 6.69 -13.44 -0.23
C ILE A 25 7.70 -12.91 0.77
N LEU A 26 8.86 -12.44 0.30
CA LEU A 26 9.88 -11.88 1.19
C LEU A 26 9.34 -10.67 1.97
N ASN A 27 8.57 -9.81 1.31
CA ASN A 27 7.90 -8.68 1.95
C ASN A 27 7.02 -9.14 3.11
N LEU A 28 6.16 -10.13 2.83
CA LEU A 28 5.21 -10.67 3.78
C LEU A 28 5.92 -11.32 4.98
N VAL A 29 6.96 -12.12 4.75
CA VAL A 29 7.76 -12.76 5.80
C VAL A 29 8.37 -11.74 6.75
N VAL A 30 9.00 -10.69 6.21
CA VAL A 30 9.63 -9.64 7.02
C VAL A 30 8.58 -8.86 7.82
N LEU A 31 7.46 -8.49 7.18
CA LEU A 31 6.38 -7.71 7.82
C LEU A 31 5.63 -8.50 8.91
N ILE A 32 5.49 -9.82 8.75
CA ILE A 32 4.86 -10.69 9.76
C ILE A 32 5.81 -10.91 10.94
N LYS A 33 7.06 -11.29 10.68
CA LYS A 33 7.99 -11.75 11.72
C LYS A 33 8.39 -10.64 12.69
N ASP A 34 8.59 -9.41 12.21
CA ASP A 34 9.02 -8.31 13.09
C ASP A 34 7.85 -7.64 13.83
N LYS A 35 6.63 -8.21 13.70
CA LYS A 35 5.37 -7.74 14.33
C LYS A 35 5.19 -6.22 14.24
N ILE A 36 5.65 -5.59 13.16
CA ILE A 36 5.63 -4.14 13.03
C ILE A 36 4.16 -3.67 13.01
N GLN A 37 3.83 -2.79 13.94
CA GLN A 37 2.46 -2.34 14.21
C GLN A 37 2.19 -0.99 13.53
N GLY A 38 0.93 -0.78 13.12
CA GLY A 38 0.45 0.46 12.49
C GLY A 38 -0.35 0.19 11.20
N THR A 39 -1.22 1.13 10.83
CA THR A 39 -2.04 0.98 9.62
C THR A 39 -1.23 0.92 8.34
N ALA A 40 -0.16 1.70 8.21
CA ALA A 40 0.70 1.65 7.04
C ALA A 40 1.23 0.23 6.79
N TYR A 41 1.78 -0.41 7.82
CA TYR A 41 2.27 -1.79 7.71
C TYR A 41 1.16 -2.81 7.47
N SER A 42 -0.08 -2.51 7.86
CA SER A 42 -1.23 -3.37 7.57
C SER A 42 -1.63 -3.29 6.09
N TYR A 43 -1.65 -2.10 5.50
CA TYR A 43 -1.82 -1.94 4.05
C TYR A 43 -0.66 -2.56 3.26
N LEU A 44 0.59 -2.42 3.73
CA LEU A 44 1.74 -3.04 3.07
C LEU A 44 1.64 -4.58 3.05
N LYS A 45 1.14 -5.19 4.13
CA LYS A 45 0.86 -6.64 4.16
C LYS A 45 -0.25 -7.02 3.19
N ALA A 46 -1.35 -6.25 3.20
CA ALA A 46 -2.47 -6.47 2.31
C ALA A 46 -2.06 -6.35 0.84
N LEU A 47 -1.26 -5.33 0.49
CA LEU A 47 -0.69 -5.15 -0.85
C LEU A 47 0.17 -6.33 -1.27
N ALA A 48 1.08 -6.80 -0.40
CA ALA A 48 1.87 -8.00 -0.70
C ALA A 48 1.01 -9.24 -0.96
N ILE A 49 -0.10 -9.41 -0.23
CA ILE A 49 -1.05 -10.52 -0.44
C ILE A 49 -1.80 -10.35 -1.76
N LEU A 50 -2.34 -9.16 -2.04
CA LEU A 50 -3.06 -8.86 -3.27
C LEU A 50 -2.17 -9.00 -4.51
N ASP A 51 -0.91 -8.54 -4.43
CA ASP A 51 0.06 -8.69 -5.51
C ASP A 51 0.45 -10.16 -5.73
N LEU A 52 0.60 -10.96 -4.67
CA LEU A 52 0.82 -12.41 -4.80
C LEU A 52 -0.34 -13.11 -5.49
N LEU A 53 -1.58 -12.78 -5.09
CA LEU A 53 -2.78 -13.31 -5.72
C LEU A 53 -2.83 -12.89 -7.18
N SER A 54 -2.64 -11.59 -7.46
CA SER A 54 -2.61 -11.06 -8.83
C SER A 54 -1.59 -11.79 -9.71
N LEU A 55 -0.36 -11.95 -9.25
CA LEU A 55 0.70 -12.65 -9.99
C LEU A 55 0.39 -14.15 -10.18
N ALA A 56 -0.23 -14.80 -9.20
CA ALA A 56 -0.67 -16.19 -9.32
C ALA A 56 -1.76 -16.37 -10.38
N PHE A 57 -2.63 -15.37 -10.58
CA PHE A 57 -3.63 -15.39 -11.66
C PHE A 57 -3.07 -14.91 -13.01
N ILE A 58 -2.05 -14.02 -13.02
CA ILE A 58 -1.39 -13.59 -14.25
C ILE A 58 -0.50 -14.68 -14.85
N LEU A 59 0.16 -15.50 -14.01
CA LEU A 59 1.12 -16.50 -14.50
C LEU A 59 0.51 -17.52 -15.47
N PRO A 60 -0.71 -18.06 -15.29
CA PRO A 60 -1.31 -18.98 -16.27
C PRO A 60 -1.67 -18.32 -17.61
N ILE A 61 -1.63 -16.98 -17.75
CA ILE A 61 -1.85 -16.29 -19.04
C ILE A 61 -0.82 -16.74 -20.11
N ILE A 62 0.31 -17.34 -19.71
CA ILE A 62 1.31 -17.92 -20.64
C ILE A 62 0.70 -18.89 -21.65
N THR A 63 -0.46 -19.50 -21.33
CA THR A 63 -1.20 -20.40 -22.23
C THR A 63 -1.81 -19.67 -23.43
N ARG A 64 -1.83 -18.33 -23.44
CA ARG A 64 -2.29 -17.51 -24.58
C ARG A 64 -1.30 -17.47 -25.75
N CYS A 65 -0.06 -17.92 -25.56
CA CYS A 65 0.97 -17.88 -26.59
C CYS A 65 0.48 -18.60 -27.87
N SER A 66 0.37 -17.86 -28.97
CA SER A 66 -0.21 -18.35 -30.22
C SER A 66 0.53 -19.55 -30.85
N THR A 67 1.83 -19.66 -30.59
CA THR A 67 2.77 -20.63 -31.20
C THR A 67 3.22 -21.74 -30.25
N CYS A 68 2.74 -21.73 -29.00
CA CYS A 68 3.20 -22.64 -27.97
C CYS A 68 2.30 -23.88 -27.85
N ILE A 69 2.91 -25.03 -27.53
CA ILE A 69 2.20 -26.31 -27.28
C ILE A 69 1.10 -26.17 -26.21
N LEU A 70 1.25 -25.20 -25.28
CA LEU A 70 0.30 -24.92 -24.22
C LEU A 70 -1.05 -24.35 -24.71
N ARG A 71 -1.14 -23.90 -25.97
CA ARG A 71 -2.38 -23.35 -26.56
C ARG A 71 -3.44 -24.41 -26.85
N ASP A 72 -3.03 -25.63 -27.16
CA ASP A 72 -3.95 -26.71 -27.57
C ASP A 72 -4.73 -27.29 -26.38
N SER A 73 -4.47 -26.83 -25.16
CA SER A 73 -5.24 -27.19 -23.98
C SER A 73 -6.54 -26.39 -23.86
N HIS A 74 -7.63 -27.06 -23.51
CA HIS A 74 -8.89 -26.41 -23.12
C HIS A 74 -8.75 -25.54 -21.85
N PHE A 75 -7.71 -25.75 -21.06
CA PHE A 75 -7.49 -25.01 -19.82
C PHE A 75 -7.24 -23.52 -20.06
N GLY A 76 -6.43 -23.16 -21.06
CA GLY A 76 -6.03 -21.76 -21.27
C GLY A 76 -7.20 -20.82 -21.56
N PRO A 77 -8.02 -21.10 -22.58
CA PRO A 77 -9.21 -20.31 -22.90
C PRO A 77 -10.24 -20.30 -21.77
N PHE A 78 -10.46 -21.43 -21.09
CA PHE A 78 -11.36 -21.52 -19.95
C PHE A 78 -10.91 -20.65 -18.77
N PHE A 79 -9.63 -20.78 -18.41
CA PHE A 79 -9.02 -19.99 -17.36
C PHE A 79 -9.09 -18.50 -17.70
N GLU A 80 -8.76 -18.12 -18.94
CA GLU A 80 -8.87 -16.75 -19.41
C GLU A 80 -10.30 -16.20 -19.28
N ALA A 81 -11.28 -16.84 -19.92
CA ALA A 81 -12.62 -16.29 -20.08
C ALA A 81 -13.39 -16.20 -18.74
N TYR A 82 -13.22 -17.18 -17.86
CA TYR A 82 -14.10 -17.34 -16.70
C TYR A 82 -13.41 -17.15 -15.34
N ILE A 83 -12.08 -17.29 -15.28
CA ILE A 83 -11.34 -17.20 -14.00
C ILE A 83 -10.50 -15.93 -13.97
N HIS A 84 -9.60 -15.75 -14.92
CA HIS A 84 -8.64 -14.65 -14.93
C HIS A 84 -9.33 -13.29 -15.06
N VAL A 85 -10.19 -13.15 -16.08
CA VAL A 85 -10.89 -11.89 -16.36
C VAL A 85 -11.74 -11.45 -15.16
N PHE A 86 -12.29 -12.38 -14.38
CA PHE A 86 -13.02 -12.03 -13.17
C PHE A 86 -12.10 -11.89 -11.95
N ILE A 87 -11.56 -13.00 -11.46
CA ILE A 87 -10.83 -13.06 -10.18
C ILE A 87 -9.47 -12.35 -10.28
N GLY A 88 -8.75 -12.54 -11.37
CA GLY A 88 -7.46 -11.90 -11.60
C GLY A 88 -7.58 -10.38 -11.58
N ASP A 89 -8.51 -9.84 -12.38
CA ASP A 89 -8.75 -8.40 -12.45
C ASP A 89 -9.22 -7.83 -11.11
N VAL A 90 -10.05 -8.55 -10.34
CA VAL A 90 -10.46 -8.13 -8.98
C VAL A 90 -9.25 -7.92 -8.09
N PHE A 91 -8.28 -8.85 -8.06
CA PHE A 91 -7.10 -8.72 -7.21
C PHE A 91 -6.17 -7.58 -7.65
N ILE A 92 -5.98 -7.43 -8.96
CA ILE A 92 -5.18 -6.35 -9.54
C ILE A 92 -5.79 -4.99 -9.20
N LYS A 93 -7.08 -4.80 -9.52
CA LYS A 93 -7.82 -3.57 -9.22
C LYS A 93 -7.79 -3.29 -7.71
N SER A 94 -7.90 -4.34 -6.89
CA SER A 94 -7.85 -4.21 -5.43
C SER A 94 -6.50 -3.72 -4.94
N SER A 95 -5.40 -4.19 -5.53
CA SER A 95 -4.05 -3.68 -5.23
C SER A 95 -3.96 -2.18 -5.51
N ILE A 96 -4.40 -1.74 -6.69
CA ILE A 96 -4.40 -0.34 -7.12
C ILE A 96 -5.22 0.54 -6.15
N TRP A 97 -6.48 0.17 -5.89
CA TRP A 97 -7.35 0.92 -4.99
C TRP A 97 -6.88 0.90 -3.53
N THR A 98 -6.19 -0.16 -3.11
CA THR A 98 -5.55 -0.23 -1.79
C THR A 98 -4.44 0.82 -1.67
N VAL A 99 -3.65 1.06 -2.72
CA VAL A 99 -2.66 2.15 -2.74
C VAL A 99 -3.33 3.52 -2.66
N VAL A 100 -4.45 3.73 -3.37
CA VAL A 100 -5.23 4.97 -3.31
C VAL A 100 -5.69 5.26 -1.89
N VAL A 101 -6.37 4.29 -1.26
CA VAL A 101 -6.89 4.43 0.11
C VAL A 101 -5.77 4.59 1.12
N PHE A 102 -4.68 3.84 0.98
CA PHE A 102 -3.50 3.99 1.82
C PHE A 102 -2.93 5.41 1.72
N THR A 103 -2.78 5.94 0.51
CA THR A 103 -2.31 7.30 0.26
C THR A 103 -3.25 8.34 0.87
N ALA A 104 -4.56 8.18 0.67
CA ALA A 104 -5.57 9.09 1.23
C ALA A 104 -5.51 9.14 2.76
N GLU A 105 -5.40 7.98 3.41
CA GLU A 105 -5.25 7.90 4.87
C GLU A 105 -3.95 8.58 5.33
N ARG A 106 -2.85 8.42 4.59
CA ARG A 106 -1.58 9.11 4.87
C ARG A 106 -1.73 10.62 4.71
N CYS A 107 -2.43 11.10 3.70
CA CYS A 107 -2.74 12.52 3.52
C CYS A 107 -3.54 13.06 4.70
N ILE A 108 -4.63 12.40 5.09
CA ILE A 108 -5.49 12.85 6.19
C ILE A 108 -4.69 12.93 7.50
N THR A 109 -3.95 11.86 7.82
CA THR A 109 -3.19 11.76 9.08
C THR A 109 -1.97 12.68 9.12
N SER A 110 -1.34 12.94 7.97
CA SER A 110 -0.15 13.81 7.91
C SER A 110 -0.52 15.28 7.82
N CYS A 111 -1.48 15.63 6.97
CA CYS A 111 -1.90 17.01 6.70
C CYS A 111 -2.76 17.61 7.82
N PHE A 112 -3.51 16.77 8.55
CA PHE A 112 -4.46 17.25 9.57
C PHE A 112 -4.28 16.56 10.93
N PRO A 113 -3.11 16.63 11.57
CA PRO A 113 -2.86 15.90 12.81
C PRO A 113 -3.74 16.33 14.00
N THR A 114 -4.36 17.52 13.97
CA THR A 114 -5.11 18.11 15.10
C THR A 114 -6.50 18.65 14.74
N SER A 115 -7.00 18.42 13.51
CA SER A 115 -8.30 18.95 13.11
C SER A 115 -9.46 18.10 13.67
N ALA A 116 -10.62 18.73 13.86
CA ALA A 116 -11.85 18.00 14.19
C ALA A 116 -12.16 16.91 13.14
N LEU A 117 -11.75 17.11 11.88
CA LEU A 117 -11.89 16.10 10.82
C LEU A 117 -11.01 14.86 11.04
N SER A 118 -9.75 15.00 11.48
CA SER A 118 -8.92 13.83 11.77
C SER A 118 -9.39 13.10 13.02
N LEU A 119 -9.89 13.82 14.02
CA LEU A 119 -10.55 13.25 15.20
C LEU A 119 -11.89 12.59 14.83
N LEU A 120 -12.65 13.13 13.89
CA LEU A 120 -13.91 12.56 13.39
C LEU A 120 -13.66 11.34 12.49
N VAL A 121 -12.64 11.34 11.63
CA VAL A 121 -12.21 10.15 10.88
C VAL A 121 -11.70 9.08 11.85
N GLN A 122 -10.91 9.49 12.86
CA GLN A 122 -10.49 8.63 13.99
C GLN A 122 -11.62 8.22 14.94
N LYS A 123 -12.82 8.81 14.88
CA LYS A 123 -14.00 8.42 15.68
C LYS A 123 -15.05 7.65 14.87
N ARG A 124 -15.21 7.96 13.59
CA ARG A 124 -16.24 7.40 12.68
C ARG A 124 -15.79 6.09 12.04
N ILE A 125 -14.50 5.94 11.74
CA ILE A 125 -13.92 4.64 11.36
C ILE A 125 -13.79 3.73 12.60
N TRP A 126 -13.92 4.29 13.80
CA TRP A 126 -13.55 3.70 15.09
C TRP A 126 -14.68 3.82 16.11
N GLY A 127 -15.87 3.44 15.67
CA GLY A 127 -17.09 3.61 16.44
C GLY A 127 -16.95 3.12 17.89
N GLY A 128 -17.14 4.05 18.82
CA GLY A 128 -17.63 3.78 20.17
C GLY A 128 -16.58 3.51 21.25
N ALA A 129 -16.76 4.25 22.34
CA ALA A 129 -16.16 4.10 23.66
C ALA A 129 -14.72 4.62 23.87
N THR A 130 -14.56 5.25 25.01
CA THR A 130 -13.35 5.75 25.66
C THR A 130 -12.30 4.64 25.81
N VAL A 131 -11.55 4.36 24.74
CA VAL A 131 -10.54 3.30 24.74
C VAL A 131 -9.17 3.88 25.07
N GLY A 132 -8.62 3.46 26.22
CA GLY A 132 -7.23 3.74 26.60
C GLY A 132 -6.23 3.29 25.52
N VAL A 133 -5.05 3.90 25.53
CA VAL A 133 -3.95 3.81 24.53
C VAL A 133 -3.68 2.41 23.97
N ARG A 134 -3.98 1.34 24.71
CA ARG A 134 -3.77 -0.07 24.31
C ARG A 134 -4.83 -0.64 23.35
N GLY A 135 -6.08 -0.17 23.39
CA GLY A 135 -7.11 -0.60 22.44
C GLY A 135 -7.15 0.22 21.13
N SER A 136 -6.49 1.38 21.12
CA SER A 136 -6.32 2.21 19.91
C SER A 136 -5.47 1.52 18.82
N LEU A 137 -4.53 0.65 19.19
CA LEU A 137 -3.67 -0.01 18.19
C LEU A 137 -4.32 -1.24 17.54
N GLY A 138 -5.15 -1.97 18.30
CA GLY A 138 -5.91 -3.12 17.80
C GLY A 138 -7.00 -2.69 16.80
N ASN A 139 -7.73 -1.63 17.15
CA ASN A 139 -8.77 -1.08 16.28
C ASN A 139 -8.18 -0.45 14.99
N GLN A 140 -6.92 0.04 15.01
CA GLN A 140 -6.24 0.59 13.81
C GLN A 140 -6.00 -0.48 12.75
N ARG A 141 -5.57 -1.67 13.18
CA ARG A 141 -5.31 -2.80 12.29
C ARG A 141 -6.60 -3.37 11.71
N GLN A 142 -7.65 -3.44 12.54
CA GLN A 142 -8.98 -3.86 12.12
C GLN A 142 -9.48 -2.96 10.97
N SER A 143 -9.29 -1.64 11.08
CA SER A 143 -9.71 -0.69 10.05
C SER A 143 -9.06 -0.92 8.69
N ALA A 144 -7.74 -1.10 8.62
CA ALA A 144 -7.06 -1.32 7.34
C ALA A 144 -7.49 -2.62 6.67
N VAL A 145 -7.68 -3.69 7.44
CA VAL A 145 -8.19 -4.97 6.92
C VAL A 145 -9.63 -4.82 6.43
N THR A 146 -10.50 -4.17 7.19
CA THR A 146 -11.88 -3.88 6.77
C THR A 146 -11.92 -3.06 5.48
N ASN A 147 -11.09 -2.02 5.36
CA ASN A 147 -11.01 -1.21 4.14
C ASN A 147 -10.61 -2.05 2.93
N VAL A 148 -9.60 -2.91 3.07
CA VAL A 148 -9.16 -3.81 1.98
C VAL A 148 -10.27 -4.80 1.61
N LEU A 149 -10.94 -5.41 2.58
CA LEU A 149 -12.05 -6.32 2.32
C LEU A 149 -13.22 -5.62 1.61
N LEU A 150 -13.54 -4.39 1.99
CA LEU A 150 -14.54 -3.57 1.31
C LEU A 150 -14.12 -3.22 -0.12
N ILE A 151 -12.84 -2.89 -0.35
CA ILE A 151 -12.31 -2.66 -1.70
C ILE A 151 -12.48 -3.91 -2.56
N VAL A 152 -12.06 -5.07 -2.06
CA VAL A 152 -12.19 -6.35 -2.79
C VAL A 152 -13.66 -6.64 -3.11
N LEU A 153 -14.57 -6.42 -2.16
CA LEU A 153 -16.01 -6.61 -2.36
C LEU A 153 -16.57 -5.68 -3.44
N VAL A 154 -16.27 -4.38 -3.35
CA VAL A 154 -16.72 -3.38 -4.33
C VAL A 154 -16.22 -3.73 -5.73
N LEU A 155 -14.96 -4.16 -5.83
CA LEU A 155 -14.36 -4.51 -7.11
C LEU A 155 -14.87 -5.84 -7.67
N ALA A 156 -15.23 -6.80 -6.81
CA ALA A 156 -15.91 -8.01 -7.24
C ALA A 156 -17.30 -7.71 -7.83
N ILE A 157 -18.03 -6.77 -7.22
CA ILE A 157 -19.34 -6.32 -7.74
C ILE A 157 -19.16 -5.58 -9.07
N GLU A 158 -18.23 -4.64 -9.12
CA GLU A 158 -17.91 -3.88 -10.33
C GLU A 158 -17.49 -4.79 -11.48
N ASN A 159 -16.68 -5.82 -11.21
CA ASN A 159 -16.18 -6.73 -12.23
C ASN A 159 -17.18 -7.83 -12.62
N SER A 160 -18.34 -7.92 -11.97
CA SER A 160 -19.34 -8.97 -12.23
C SER A 160 -19.87 -9.04 -13.67
N PRO A 161 -20.02 -7.95 -14.45
CA PRO A 161 -20.47 -8.03 -15.84
C PRO A 161 -19.52 -8.82 -16.74
N THR A 162 -18.26 -9.03 -16.33
CA THR A 162 -17.29 -9.80 -17.10
C THR A 162 -17.65 -11.28 -17.29
N PHE A 163 -18.47 -11.86 -16.41
CA PHE A 163 -18.94 -13.25 -16.56
C PHE A 163 -19.72 -13.48 -17.86
N TRP A 164 -20.35 -12.44 -18.41
CA TRP A 164 -21.13 -12.49 -19.64
C TRP A 164 -20.41 -11.82 -20.83
N LYS A 165 -19.15 -11.40 -20.65
CA LYS A 165 -18.40 -10.65 -21.67
C LYS A 165 -17.75 -11.56 -22.71
N TYR A 166 -17.33 -12.76 -22.29
CA TYR A 166 -16.52 -13.66 -23.10
C TYR A 166 -17.17 -15.02 -23.31
N GLU A 167 -17.04 -15.53 -24.52
CA GLU A 167 -17.44 -16.87 -24.92
C GLU A 167 -16.23 -17.61 -25.50
N ILE A 168 -16.28 -18.94 -25.46
CA ILE A 168 -15.24 -19.79 -26.05
C ILE A 168 -15.77 -20.39 -27.34
N GLN A 169 -15.17 -20.03 -28.47
CA GLN A 169 -15.49 -20.57 -29.79
C GLN A 169 -14.21 -21.17 -30.39
N ASN A 170 -14.26 -22.44 -30.80
CA ASN A 170 -13.12 -23.16 -31.39
C ASN A 170 -11.83 -23.06 -30.56
N ASN A 171 -11.93 -23.22 -29.23
CA ASN A 171 -10.81 -23.09 -28.29
C ASN A 171 -10.15 -21.69 -28.29
N VAL A 172 -10.88 -20.66 -28.70
CA VAL A 172 -10.45 -19.26 -28.68
C VAL A 172 -11.46 -18.44 -27.87
N VAL A 173 -10.95 -17.55 -27.03
CA VAL A 173 -11.78 -16.61 -26.28
C VAL A 173 -12.19 -15.47 -27.22
N VAL A 174 -13.50 -15.31 -27.41
CA VAL A 174 -14.11 -14.28 -28.24
C VAL A 174 -15.08 -13.44 -27.39
N ARG A 175 -15.37 -12.20 -27.81
CA ARG A 175 -16.47 -11.45 -27.20
C ARG A 175 -17.80 -12.04 -27.70
N GLY A 176 -18.77 -12.20 -26.80
CA GLY A 176 -20.08 -12.76 -27.16
C GLY A 176 -20.81 -11.90 -28.19
N ALA A 177 -21.54 -12.52 -29.12
CA ALA A 177 -22.19 -11.81 -30.24
C ALA A 177 -23.28 -10.82 -29.77
N ASP A 178 -24.00 -11.16 -28.71
CA ASP A 178 -24.99 -10.28 -28.07
C ASP A 178 -24.34 -9.07 -27.37
N PHE A 179 -23.03 -9.15 -27.07
CA PHE A 179 -22.30 -8.09 -26.37
C PHE A 179 -22.02 -6.88 -27.28
N GLU A 180 -21.64 -7.10 -28.54
CA GLU A 180 -21.30 -6.00 -29.46
C GLU A 180 -22.50 -5.09 -29.76
N GLN A 181 -23.71 -5.64 -29.73
CA GLN A 181 -24.94 -4.90 -30.01
C GLN A 181 -25.54 -4.20 -28.79
N ASN A 182 -25.20 -4.64 -27.57
CA ASN A 182 -25.80 -4.15 -26.33
C ASN A 182 -25.14 -2.87 -25.81
N VAL A 183 -25.93 -1.79 -25.70
CA VAL A 183 -25.47 -0.47 -25.22
C VAL A 183 -24.89 -0.52 -23.80
N PHE A 184 -25.45 -1.36 -22.93
CA PHE A 184 -24.97 -1.53 -21.55
C PHE A 184 -23.50 -1.93 -21.51
N PHE A 185 -23.09 -2.87 -22.34
CA PHE A 185 -21.74 -3.41 -22.33
C PHE A 185 -20.71 -2.46 -22.95
N ARG A 186 -21.13 -1.64 -23.93
CA ARG A 186 -20.33 -0.52 -24.43
C ARG A 186 -20.10 0.55 -23.35
N PHE A 187 -21.12 0.85 -22.56
CA PHE A 187 -21.00 1.75 -21.41
C PHE A 187 -20.10 1.16 -20.32
N TYR A 188 -20.29 -0.13 -20.00
CA TYR A 188 -19.50 -0.85 -19.01
C TYR A 188 -18.00 -0.83 -19.36
N ASP A 189 -17.64 -1.08 -20.62
CA ASP A 189 -16.26 -1.05 -21.09
C ASP A 189 -15.58 0.32 -20.84
N TRP A 190 -16.31 1.43 -21.04
CA TRP A 190 -15.81 2.77 -20.71
C TRP A 190 -15.75 3.01 -19.21
N PHE A 191 -16.79 2.61 -18.50
CA PHE A 191 -16.87 2.75 -17.05
C PHE A 191 -15.71 2.02 -16.36
N ASP A 192 -15.47 0.75 -16.70
CA ASP A 192 -14.36 -0.06 -16.19
C ASP A 192 -13.02 0.60 -16.51
N ALA A 193 -12.79 1.01 -17.75
CA ALA A 193 -11.53 1.65 -18.14
C ALA A 193 -11.25 2.94 -17.35
N LEU A 194 -12.28 3.77 -17.12
CA LEU A 194 -12.16 4.99 -16.32
C LEU A 194 -11.97 4.71 -14.83
N PHE A 195 -12.73 3.75 -14.29
CA PHE A 195 -12.73 3.41 -12.88
C PHE A 195 -11.48 2.63 -12.44
N SER A 196 -10.96 1.78 -13.33
CA SER A 196 -9.82 0.92 -13.06
C SER A 196 -8.48 1.58 -13.39
N CYS A 197 -8.46 2.64 -14.20
CA CYS A 197 -7.23 3.37 -14.55
C CYS A 197 -7.27 4.87 -14.24
N LEU A 198 -8.18 5.62 -14.88
CA LEU A 198 -8.09 7.08 -14.88
C LEU A 198 -8.33 7.66 -13.49
N ILE A 199 -9.40 7.23 -12.81
CA ILE A 199 -9.78 7.73 -11.48
C ILE A 199 -8.69 7.43 -10.43
N PRO A 200 -8.18 6.18 -10.29
CA PRO A 200 -7.09 5.89 -9.37
C PRO A 200 -5.83 6.71 -9.66
N SER A 201 -5.45 6.81 -10.93
CA SER A 201 -4.23 7.53 -11.34
C SER A 201 -4.29 9.01 -11.01
N LEU A 202 -5.39 9.69 -11.36
CA LEU A 202 -5.59 11.11 -11.05
C LEU A 202 -5.66 11.34 -9.54
N THR A 203 -6.35 10.46 -8.82
CA THR A 203 -6.47 10.55 -7.36
C THR A 203 -5.09 10.41 -6.70
N LEU A 204 -4.27 9.45 -7.13
CA LEU A 204 -2.91 9.29 -6.64
C LEU A 204 -2.04 10.51 -6.92
N ILE A 205 -2.10 11.08 -8.12
CA ILE A 205 -1.35 12.30 -8.46
C ILE A 205 -1.74 13.44 -7.51
N ILE A 206 -3.04 13.71 -7.37
CA ILE A 206 -3.56 14.81 -6.54
C ILE A 206 -3.18 14.60 -5.07
N LEU A 207 -3.42 13.41 -4.52
CA LEU A 207 -3.12 13.11 -3.13
C LEU A 207 -1.62 13.22 -2.84
N ASN A 208 -0.75 12.76 -3.74
CA ASN A 208 0.69 12.84 -3.54
C ASN A 208 1.21 14.28 -3.67
N ILE A 209 0.67 15.09 -4.59
CA ILE A 209 0.99 16.53 -4.67
C ILE A 209 0.65 17.21 -3.34
N ILE A 210 -0.56 16.96 -2.80
CA ILE A 210 -0.99 17.52 -1.51
C ILE A 210 -0.04 17.07 -0.40
N LEU A 211 0.29 15.78 -0.34
CA LEU A 211 1.15 15.22 0.70
C LEU A 211 2.57 15.80 0.66
N ILE A 212 3.18 15.87 -0.52
CA ILE A 212 4.53 16.44 -0.71
C ILE A 212 4.54 17.91 -0.31
N THR A 213 3.56 18.68 -0.79
CA THR A 213 3.47 20.12 -0.51
C THR A 213 3.34 20.39 0.98
N PHE A 214 2.48 19.62 1.65
CA PHE A 214 2.30 19.73 3.09
C PHE A 214 3.58 19.37 3.87
N LEU A 215 4.25 18.26 3.50
CA LEU A 215 5.47 17.82 4.17
C LEU A 215 6.64 18.77 3.94
N ARG A 216 6.74 19.42 2.78
CA ARG A 216 7.72 20.48 2.49
C ARG A 216 7.50 21.69 3.38
N LYS A 217 6.26 22.22 3.41
CA LYS A 217 5.89 23.37 4.25
C LYS A 217 6.14 23.12 5.73
N ARG A 218 5.80 21.92 6.22
CA ARG A 218 6.08 21.52 7.61
C ARG A 218 7.59 21.42 7.88
N GLY A 219 8.35 21.01 6.87
CA GLY A 219 9.80 20.90 6.95
C GLY A 219 10.52 22.25 7.02
N GLU A 220 10.06 23.23 6.25
CA GLU A 220 10.52 24.62 6.27
C GLU A 220 10.22 25.27 7.62
N ASN A 221 8.96 25.20 8.09
CA ASN A 221 8.56 25.76 9.39
C ASN A 221 9.38 25.20 10.56
N ALA A 222 9.70 23.89 10.53
CA ALA A 222 10.51 23.27 11.58
C ALA A 222 11.98 23.75 11.57
N GLN A 223 12.56 24.01 10.39
CA GLN A 223 13.91 24.56 10.28
C GLN A 223 13.96 26.01 10.73
N THR A 224 12.95 26.82 10.39
CA THR A 224 12.84 28.20 10.86
C THR A 224 12.76 28.28 12.38
N SER A 225 11.95 27.42 13.02
CA SER A 225 11.83 27.37 14.48
C SER A 225 13.12 26.93 15.19
N GLU A 226 13.91 26.01 14.62
CA GLU A 226 15.21 25.61 15.18
C GLU A 226 16.24 26.76 15.08
N SER A 227 16.29 27.47 13.95
CA SER A 227 17.19 28.61 13.75
C SER A 227 16.87 29.79 14.68
N THR A 228 15.59 30.11 14.91
CA THR A 228 15.19 31.18 15.84
C THR A 228 15.51 30.84 17.30
N ALA A 229 15.38 29.57 17.70
CA ALA A 229 15.69 29.13 19.06
C ALA A 229 17.21 29.16 19.34
N ALA A 230 18.06 28.78 18.37
CA ALA A 230 19.51 28.80 18.52
C ALA A 230 20.09 30.22 18.67
N THR A 231 19.49 31.22 18.02
CA THR A 231 19.91 32.62 18.15
C THR A 231 19.58 33.20 19.52
N GLN A 232 18.49 32.78 20.18
CA GLN A 232 18.11 33.26 21.51
C GLN A 232 18.96 32.67 22.65
N THR A 233 19.54 31.48 22.47
CA THR A 233 20.41 30.86 23.48
C THR A 233 21.83 31.42 23.55
N SER A 234 22.21 32.31 22.63
CA SER A 234 23.57 32.89 22.58
C SER A 234 23.78 34.10 23.53
N GLY A 235 22.74 34.51 24.29
CA GLY A 235 22.77 35.74 25.11
C GLY A 235 22.53 35.58 26.61
N LEU A 236 22.34 34.37 27.16
CA LEU A 236 22.07 34.20 28.60
C LEU A 236 22.90 33.10 29.26
N HIS A 237 23.36 33.42 30.48
CA HIS A 237 24.21 32.62 31.37
C HIS A 237 23.76 31.15 31.54
N PRO A 238 24.70 30.21 31.76
CA PRO A 238 24.42 28.79 31.87
C PRO A 238 23.79 28.45 33.23
N HIS A 239 22.46 28.56 33.33
CA HIS A 239 21.72 27.90 34.41
C HIS A 239 20.94 26.71 33.83
N SER A 240 21.48 25.52 34.13
CA SER A 240 20.89 24.18 34.19
C SER A 240 19.46 24.02 33.66
N TYR A 241 19.25 24.21 32.36
CA TYR A 241 18.08 23.68 31.67
C TYR A 241 18.30 22.19 31.45
N VAL A 242 17.69 21.34 32.28
CA VAL A 242 17.58 19.90 32.01
C VAL A 242 16.57 19.76 30.89
N PRO A 243 16.96 19.40 29.65
CA PRO A 243 16.00 19.22 28.59
C PRO A 243 15.12 18.04 28.97
N GLY A 244 13.80 18.25 28.99
CA GLY A 244 12.85 17.15 29.09
C GLY A 244 13.23 16.07 28.07
N ASN A 245 13.38 14.83 28.55
CA ASN A 245 13.94 13.69 27.81
C ASN A 245 13.17 13.30 26.53
N THR A 246 12.11 14.01 26.17
CA THR A 246 11.44 13.99 24.87
C THR A 246 12.18 14.90 23.88
N GLY A 247 13.46 14.62 23.65
CA GLY A 247 14.36 15.53 22.93
C GLY A 247 14.13 15.64 21.42
N PRO A 248 14.80 16.62 20.77
CA PRO A 248 14.78 16.84 19.31
C PRO A 248 15.10 15.57 18.49
N ALA A 249 15.82 14.61 19.07
CA ALA A 249 16.08 13.30 18.47
C ALA A 249 14.80 12.48 18.18
N VAL A 250 13.76 12.54 19.04
CA VAL A 250 12.49 11.84 18.83
C VAL A 250 11.71 12.47 17.67
N VAL A 251 11.67 13.79 17.61
CA VAL A 251 11.03 14.56 16.52
C VAL A 251 11.74 14.31 15.19
N ARG A 252 13.08 14.32 15.18
CA ARG A 252 13.91 14.06 13.98
C ARG A 252 13.75 12.62 13.49
N ARG A 253 13.58 11.65 14.39
CA ARG A 253 13.31 10.23 14.06
C ARG A 253 11.92 10.03 13.45
N SER A 254 10.89 10.71 13.98
CA SER A 254 9.53 10.72 13.41
C SER A 254 9.48 11.35 12.02
N ARG A 255 10.18 12.48 11.82
CA ARG A 255 10.32 13.15 10.51
C ARG A 255 11.00 12.25 9.48
N GLY A 256 12.08 11.57 9.85
CA GLY A 256 12.77 10.62 8.97
C GLY A 256 11.92 9.40 8.58
N GLU A 257 10.99 8.97 9.43
CA GLU A 257 10.02 7.93 9.09
C GLU A 257 8.97 8.42 8.10
N GLN A 258 8.41 9.62 8.31
CA GLN A 258 7.45 10.24 7.39
C GLN A 258 8.05 10.47 6.01
N THR A 259 9.29 10.97 5.92
CA THR A 259 9.98 11.17 4.63
C THR A 259 10.20 9.85 3.88
N ARG A 260 10.50 8.75 4.58
CA ARG A 260 10.67 7.43 3.93
C ARG A 260 9.35 6.88 3.39
N ILE A 261 8.28 7.01 4.17
CA ILE A 261 6.94 6.62 3.73
C ILE A 261 6.54 7.44 2.50
N LEU A 262 6.79 8.76 2.51
CA LEU A 262 6.55 9.64 1.36
C LEU A 262 7.30 9.18 0.10
N VAL A 263 8.61 8.96 0.20
CA VAL A 263 9.43 8.53 -0.95
C VAL A 263 8.92 7.19 -1.50
N THR A 264 8.52 6.27 -0.62
CA THR A 264 7.93 4.98 -1.02
C THR A 264 6.61 5.20 -1.76
N LEU A 265 5.72 6.07 -1.26
CA LEU A 265 4.44 6.40 -1.90
C LEU A 265 4.64 7.05 -3.27
N VAL A 266 5.58 7.99 -3.39
CA VAL A 266 5.92 8.61 -4.68
C VAL A 266 6.43 7.57 -5.67
N GLY A 267 7.29 6.65 -5.22
CA GLY A 267 7.74 5.54 -6.04
C GLY A 267 6.60 4.66 -6.54
N ILE A 268 5.63 4.32 -5.67
CA ILE A 268 4.47 3.51 -6.04
C ILE A 268 3.61 4.24 -7.07
N VAL A 269 3.43 5.55 -6.93
CA VAL A 269 2.67 6.35 -7.90
C VAL A 269 3.33 6.34 -9.26
N ILE A 270 4.66 6.51 -9.31
CA ILE A 270 5.39 6.48 -10.58
C ILE A 270 5.27 5.11 -11.24
N LEU A 271 5.39 4.02 -10.46
CA LEU A 271 5.20 2.65 -10.95
C LEU A 271 3.79 2.42 -11.48
N SER A 272 2.78 2.86 -10.72
CA SER A 272 1.38 2.75 -11.12
C SER A 272 1.10 3.56 -12.38
N LEU A 273 1.60 4.79 -12.51
CA LEU A 273 1.41 5.59 -13.74
C LEU A 273 2.13 4.99 -14.95
N SER A 274 3.35 4.46 -14.77
CA SER A 274 4.13 3.89 -15.87
C SER A 274 3.59 2.56 -16.38
N THR A 275 2.74 1.87 -15.61
CA THR A 275 2.18 0.56 -15.96
C THR A 275 0.69 0.62 -16.29
N ILE A 276 -0.09 1.38 -15.52
CA ILE A 276 -1.55 1.45 -15.64
C ILE A 276 -1.97 2.38 -16.79
N LEU A 277 -1.30 3.53 -16.98
CA LEU A 277 -1.68 4.45 -18.05
C LEU A 277 -1.47 3.85 -19.45
N PRO A 278 -0.35 3.16 -19.74
CA PRO A 278 -0.20 2.47 -21.03
C PRO A 278 -1.21 1.31 -21.19
N THR A 279 -1.56 0.61 -20.12
CA THR A 279 -2.61 -0.43 -20.12
C THR A 279 -3.95 0.14 -20.61
N PHE A 280 -4.36 1.30 -20.09
CA PHE A 280 -5.58 1.97 -20.52
C PHE A 280 -5.54 2.43 -21.98
N ILE A 281 -4.40 2.98 -22.42
CA ILE A 281 -4.21 3.38 -23.82
C ILE A 281 -4.34 2.16 -24.73
N ILE A 282 -3.71 1.03 -24.37
CA ILE A 282 -3.81 -0.23 -25.12
C ILE A 282 -5.27 -0.71 -25.21
N GLN A 283 -6.02 -0.64 -24.11
CA GLN A 283 -7.44 -1.03 -24.10
C GLN A 283 -8.30 -0.13 -24.99
N LEU A 284 -8.13 1.20 -24.91
CA LEU A 284 -8.83 2.15 -25.78
C LEU A 284 -8.54 1.88 -27.25
N ILE A 285 -7.25 1.78 -27.57
CA ILE A 285 -6.79 1.51 -28.92
C ILE A 285 -7.40 0.19 -29.45
N GLY A 286 -7.44 -0.85 -28.62
CA GLY A 286 -8.03 -2.14 -28.96
C GLY A 286 -9.55 -2.14 -29.17
N GLN A 287 -10.28 -1.12 -28.69
CA GLN A 287 -11.73 -0.98 -28.93
C GLN A 287 -12.06 -0.32 -30.26
N TYR A 288 -11.20 0.56 -30.77
CA TYR A 288 -11.52 1.43 -31.91
C TYR A 288 -10.71 1.15 -33.18
N SER A 289 -9.62 0.39 -33.07
CA SER A 289 -8.69 0.18 -34.18
C SER A 289 -8.83 -1.23 -34.75
N THR A 290 -8.91 -1.32 -36.09
CA THR A 290 -8.79 -2.58 -36.81
C THR A 290 -7.32 -2.95 -36.97
N PHE A 291 -6.80 -3.72 -36.01
CA PHE A 291 -5.40 -4.17 -36.07
C PHE A 291 -5.22 -5.38 -36.99
N ALA A 292 -4.08 -5.40 -37.69
CA ALA A 292 -3.51 -6.67 -38.13
C ALA A 292 -3.33 -7.59 -36.92
N ALA A 293 -3.65 -8.89 -37.08
CA ALA A 293 -3.68 -9.84 -35.97
C ALA A 293 -2.38 -9.84 -35.12
N CYS A 294 -1.21 -9.71 -35.76
CA CYS A 294 0.09 -9.63 -35.09
C CYS A 294 0.18 -8.45 -34.09
N ASN A 295 -0.30 -7.26 -34.48
CA ASN A 295 -0.27 -6.09 -33.61
C ASN A 295 -1.19 -6.27 -32.40
N PHE A 296 -2.36 -6.89 -32.59
CA PHE A 296 -3.26 -7.19 -31.49
C PHE A 296 -2.64 -8.16 -30.46
N PHE A 297 -1.99 -9.23 -30.93
CA PHE A 297 -1.28 -10.16 -30.03
C PHE A 297 -0.12 -9.48 -29.27
N ASN A 298 0.64 -8.63 -29.97
CA ASN A 298 1.73 -7.86 -29.36
C ASN A 298 1.20 -6.88 -28.29
N LEU A 299 0.07 -6.23 -28.52
CA LEU A 299 -0.56 -5.36 -27.53
C LEU A 299 -1.04 -6.15 -26.29
N ARG A 300 -1.64 -7.33 -26.48
CA ARG A 300 -2.10 -8.19 -25.38
C ARG A 300 -0.96 -8.68 -24.48
N VAL A 301 0.16 -9.11 -25.07
CA VAL A 301 1.32 -9.55 -24.28
C VAL A 301 1.94 -8.37 -23.53
N THR A 302 2.01 -7.19 -24.16
CA THR A 302 2.50 -5.96 -23.53
C THR A 302 1.65 -5.59 -22.33
N ASN A 303 0.32 -5.63 -22.47
CA ASN A 303 -0.63 -5.39 -21.38
C ASN A 303 -0.40 -6.35 -20.20
N SER A 304 -0.24 -7.64 -20.49
CA SER A 304 -0.01 -8.67 -19.46
C SER A 304 1.32 -8.46 -18.73
N ILE A 305 2.37 -8.05 -19.44
CA ILE A 305 3.68 -7.72 -18.85
C ILE A 305 3.58 -6.47 -17.97
N LEU A 306 2.93 -5.40 -18.43
CA LEU A 306 2.76 -4.17 -17.65
C LEU A 306 2.04 -4.44 -16.31
N LEU A 307 1.02 -5.29 -16.36
CA LEU A 307 0.28 -5.74 -15.18
C LEU A 307 1.16 -6.50 -14.19
N ALA A 308 1.96 -7.44 -14.70
CA ALA A 308 2.92 -8.19 -13.88
C ALA A 308 4.00 -7.27 -13.29
N VAL A 309 4.46 -6.27 -14.05
CA VAL A 309 5.43 -5.25 -13.57
C VAL A 309 4.81 -4.41 -12.45
N ASN A 310 3.55 -4.01 -12.57
CA ASN A 310 2.86 -3.26 -11.51
C ASN A 310 2.80 -4.07 -10.19
N CYS A 311 2.39 -5.33 -10.27
CA CYS A 311 2.30 -6.21 -9.09
C CYS A 311 3.68 -6.62 -8.52
N SER A 312 4.72 -6.70 -9.35
CA SER A 312 6.07 -7.07 -8.91
C SER A 312 6.88 -5.88 -8.37
N GLY A 313 6.68 -4.68 -8.92
CA GLY A 313 7.46 -3.49 -8.58
C GLY A 313 7.18 -2.95 -7.18
N ASN A 314 6.00 -3.20 -6.63
CA ASN A 314 5.63 -2.79 -5.27
C ASN A 314 6.65 -3.29 -4.24
N PHE A 315 7.03 -4.57 -4.29
CA PHE A 315 8.09 -5.15 -3.45
C PHE A 315 9.42 -4.39 -3.54
N VAL A 316 9.88 -4.06 -4.75
CA VAL A 316 11.16 -3.39 -4.99
C VAL A 316 11.17 -2.03 -4.30
N LEU A 317 10.07 -1.28 -4.43
CA LEU A 317 9.90 0.01 -3.79
C LEU A 317 9.89 -0.13 -2.26
N TYR A 318 9.23 -1.15 -1.71
CA TYR A 318 9.24 -1.40 -0.27
C TYR A 318 10.62 -1.77 0.25
N CYS A 319 11.34 -2.63 -0.45
CA CYS A 319 12.67 -3.06 -0.03
C CYS A 319 13.68 -1.93 -0.17
N MET A 320 13.80 -1.30 -1.33
CA MET A 320 14.83 -0.30 -1.58
C MET A 320 14.63 0.98 -0.74
N LEU A 321 13.38 1.37 -0.46
CA LEU A 321 13.09 2.69 0.13
C LEU A 321 12.80 2.62 1.64
N ASN A 322 12.41 1.46 2.18
CA ASN A 322 12.14 1.32 3.62
C ASN A 322 13.35 0.76 4.38
N ARG A 323 14.24 1.62 4.90
CA ARG A 323 15.37 1.16 5.74
C ARG A 323 14.96 0.31 6.95
N ARG A 324 13.71 0.43 7.46
CA ARG A 324 13.21 -0.44 8.52
C ARG A 324 13.01 -1.87 8.03
N PHE A 325 12.57 -2.03 6.78
CA PHE A 325 12.51 -3.33 6.13
C PHE A 325 13.86 -4.04 6.19
N TRP A 326 14.96 -3.38 5.81
CA TRP A 326 16.29 -3.99 5.87
C TRP A 326 16.78 -4.31 7.28
N ALA A 327 16.45 -3.46 8.26
CA ALA A 327 16.77 -3.74 9.66
C ALA A 327 16.04 -5.01 10.14
N SER A 328 14.74 -5.12 9.81
CA SER A 328 13.92 -6.30 10.07
C SER A 328 14.42 -7.52 9.30
N PHE A 329 14.76 -7.38 8.02
CA PHE A 329 15.31 -8.44 7.18
C PHE A 329 16.58 -9.03 7.81
N LYS A 330 17.57 -8.19 8.18
CA LYS A 330 18.79 -8.64 8.85
C LYS A 330 18.49 -9.41 10.14
N LYS A 331 17.50 -8.95 10.91
CA LYS A 331 17.02 -9.65 12.10
C LYS A 331 16.40 -11.00 11.80
N VAL A 332 15.57 -11.07 10.77
CA VAL A 332 14.87 -12.28 10.35
C VAL A 332 15.84 -13.36 9.88
N PHE A 333 16.86 -12.98 9.12
CA PHE A 333 17.84 -13.89 8.53
C PHE A 333 19.13 -14.03 9.34
N GLY A 334 19.21 -13.43 10.53
CA GLY A 334 20.38 -13.54 11.40
C GLY A 334 21.65 -12.89 10.85
N LEU A 335 21.54 -11.97 9.89
CA LEU A 335 22.66 -11.31 9.20
C LEU A 335 23.28 -10.16 10.01
N TYR A 336 23.28 -10.27 11.33
CA TYR A 336 23.99 -9.32 12.16
C TYR A 336 25.49 -9.58 12.07
N ASN A 337 26.20 -8.72 11.34
CA ASN A 337 27.60 -8.47 11.71
C ASN A 337 27.57 -7.91 13.14
N CYS A 338 28.25 -8.57 14.07
CA CYS A 338 28.54 -8.04 15.38
C CYS A 338 29.19 -6.66 15.20
N SER A 339 28.43 -5.59 15.45
CA SER A 339 28.94 -4.23 15.42
C SER A 339 28.29 -3.46 16.56
N HIS A 340 29.03 -3.47 17.68
CA HIS A 340 28.89 -2.74 18.93
C HIS A 340 27.59 -2.89 19.76
N PRO A 341 27.70 -3.30 21.03
CA PRO A 341 26.60 -3.20 21.98
C PRO A 341 26.29 -1.73 22.22
N GLN A 342 25.10 -1.27 21.80
CA GLN A 342 24.52 -0.08 22.38
C GLN A 342 24.16 -0.42 23.83
N HIS A 343 24.87 0.22 24.76
CA HIS A 343 24.55 0.23 26.18
C HIS A 343 23.05 0.45 26.36
N THR A 344 22.32 -0.64 26.64
CA THR A 344 20.92 -0.57 27.01
C THR A 344 20.90 -0.15 28.46
N THR A 345 20.86 1.16 28.71
CA THR A 345 20.56 1.68 30.04
C THR A 345 19.15 1.22 30.40
N ARG A 346 19.06 0.12 31.15
CA ARG A 346 17.83 -0.29 31.82
C ARG A 346 17.45 0.83 32.78
N ILE A 347 16.45 1.62 32.42
CA ILE A 347 15.75 2.47 33.38
C ILE A 347 15.01 1.50 34.32
N ILE A 348 15.63 1.23 35.47
CA ILE A 348 14.96 0.59 36.60
C ILE A 348 13.91 1.61 37.06
N VAL A 349 12.65 1.32 36.77
CA VAL A 349 11.53 2.03 37.39
C VAL A 349 11.50 1.59 38.84
N THR A 350 12.17 2.35 39.70
CA THR A 350 12.03 2.21 41.15
C THR A 350 10.57 2.51 41.49
N ARG A 351 9.89 1.49 42.02
CA ARG A 351 8.56 1.61 42.64
C ARG A 351 8.59 2.77 43.62
N ILE A 352 7.86 3.83 43.34
CA ILE A 352 7.56 4.88 44.33
C ILE A 352 6.66 4.20 45.37
N LEU A 353 7.21 3.96 46.56
CA LEU A 353 6.43 3.57 47.74
C LEU A 353 5.42 4.68 48.04
N PRO A 354 4.17 4.34 48.44
CA PRO A 354 3.19 5.35 48.79
C PRO A 354 3.66 6.13 50.02
N ILE A 355 3.62 7.45 49.89
CA ILE A 355 3.86 8.41 50.97
C ILE A 355 2.85 8.10 52.09
N GLN A 356 3.33 7.69 53.27
CA GLN A 356 2.52 7.66 54.48
C GLN A 356 2.04 9.08 54.78
N GLN A 357 0.72 9.27 54.85
CA GLN A 357 0.13 10.49 55.40
C GLN A 357 0.53 10.63 56.88
N PRO A 358 0.94 11.82 57.35
CA PRO A 358 1.15 12.04 58.78
C PRO A 358 -0.20 12.04 59.51
N ALA A 359 -0.26 11.30 60.62
CA ALA A 359 -1.42 11.20 61.49
C ALA A 359 -1.80 12.59 62.07
N LEU A 360 -3.08 12.93 62.00
CA LEU A 360 -3.66 14.08 62.70
C LEU A 360 -3.54 13.89 64.23
N PRO A 361 -3.20 14.93 65.01
CA PRO A 361 -3.28 14.87 66.46
C PRO A 361 -4.76 14.93 66.95
N PRO A 362 -5.08 14.30 68.09
CA PRO A 362 -6.44 14.22 68.59
C PRO A 362 -6.93 15.55 69.16
N SER A 363 -8.19 15.85 68.88
CA SER A 363 -8.94 16.97 69.46
C SER A 363 -9.16 16.77 70.95
N THR A 364 -8.50 17.57 71.79
CA THR A 364 -8.87 17.70 73.21
C THR A 364 -10.04 18.66 73.35
N ALA A 365 -11.21 18.10 73.63
CA ALA A 365 -12.38 18.83 74.07
C ALA A 365 -12.14 19.41 75.47
N SER A 366 -12.51 20.69 75.60
CA SER A 366 -12.54 21.48 76.81
C SER A 366 -13.52 20.92 77.85
N SER A 367 -13.06 20.73 79.09
CA SER A 367 -13.93 20.69 80.27
C SER A 367 -13.21 21.31 81.47
N ALA A 368 -13.68 22.49 81.91
CA ALA A 368 -13.74 22.93 83.32
C ALA A 368 -14.29 24.38 83.38
N PRO A 369 -14.83 24.82 84.53
CA PRO A 369 -15.47 24.09 85.63
C PRO A 369 -17.00 24.16 85.58
#